data_AF-A0A5E7V980-F1
#
_entry.id   AF-A0A5E7V980-F1
#
_cell.length_a   1.000
_cell.length_b   1.000
_cell.length_c   1.000
_cell.angle_alpha   90.00
_cell.angle_beta   90.00
_cell.angle_gamma   90.00
#
_symmetry.space_group_name_H-M   'P 1'
#
loop_
_entity.id
_entity.type
_entity.pdbx_description
1 polymer ?
#
loop_
_entity_poly.entity_id
_entity_poly.type
_entity_poly.pdbx_seq_one_letter_code
_entity_poly.pdbx_strand_id
1 'polypeptide(L)'
;MRITLQAVLAGWLFFSLSANAQVVPACRLDSTAAPLVAETINRAAQAYRELGKTLPFDTVAVNPRSAKGTPSTLTVYIVSDANLSKTDAKGCTKQSMSKEEPLDELSVRGGCLIVAADKMELRCSSRAVSLFADVGNKPDRANPALLYVLAHELGHLYQRHTGEYEGRVVRIDLAQPREIKLQAIQTSCDPASTAREEEADALAVDVMKKLLPKPPYREPLFSERGSLLWNVDQLVLAANGWQRLSLEQEFISRPAVHKAFVPTEFPTPKATVEANARKFVCDTLTGRKGKIYHPLQSTTHPSLDQRMGRIAEAMRPISADLPDDTSKTQFESVAQLQTELSPIFSHIYREMAVYMDAVQADICTMVNAPMPPPCK
;
A
#
# COMPACT_ATOMS: atom_id res chain seq x y z
N MET A 1 -51.27 37.94 -37.37
CA MET A 1 -51.95 37.05 -36.40
C MET A 1 -50.90 36.40 -35.52
N ARG A 2 -50.99 36.66 -34.21
CA ARG A 2 -50.28 35.94 -33.15
C ARG A 2 -50.86 34.52 -33.05
N ILE A 3 -50.03 33.53 -32.73
CA ILE A 3 -50.22 32.56 -31.63
C ILE A 3 -48.84 31.91 -31.35
N THR A 4 -48.47 32.02 -30.08
CA THR A 4 -47.34 31.48 -29.33
C THR A 4 -47.61 30.05 -28.83
N LEU A 5 -46.54 29.27 -28.56
CA LEU A 5 -46.32 28.24 -27.50
C LEU A 5 -45.40 27.13 -28.07
N GLN A 6 -44.47 26.48 -27.36
CA GLN A 6 -43.89 26.57 -26.02
C GLN A 6 -42.68 25.62 -26.01
N ALA A 7 -41.72 25.90 -25.12
CA ALA A 7 -40.47 25.19 -24.92
C ALA A 7 -40.59 23.71 -24.51
N VAL A 8 -39.61 22.88 -24.91
CA VAL A 8 -38.94 21.91 -24.01
C VAL A 8 -37.46 21.81 -24.40
N LEU A 9 -36.63 22.61 -23.73
CA LEU A 9 -35.20 22.37 -23.58
C LEU A 9 -35.05 21.25 -22.55
N ALA A 10 -34.93 20.00 -22.99
CA ALA A 10 -34.58 18.89 -22.12
C ALA A 10 -33.07 18.94 -21.86
N GLY A 11 -32.68 19.70 -20.83
CA GLY A 11 -31.35 19.65 -20.26
C GLY A 11 -31.06 18.24 -19.76
N TRP A 12 -30.15 17.55 -20.46
CA TRP A 12 -29.50 16.36 -19.92
C TRP A 12 -28.55 16.81 -18.81
N LEU A 13 -29.09 16.82 -17.60
CA LEU A 13 -28.34 16.81 -16.35
C LEU A 13 -27.41 15.59 -16.38
N PHE A 14 -26.16 15.82 -16.77
CA PHE A 14 -25.03 15.01 -16.34
C PHE A 14 -24.98 15.09 -14.81
N PHE A 15 -25.71 14.21 -14.14
CA PHE A 15 -25.40 13.84 -12.76
C PHE A 15 -24.08 13.06 -12.81
N SER A 16 -22.99 13.82 -12.89
CA SER A 16 -21.71 13.39 -12.37
C SER A 16 -21.94 13.15 -10.88
N LEU A 17 -22.18 11.90 -10.50
CA LEU A 17 -22.00 11.42 -9.13
C LEU A 17 -20.51 11.60 -8.82
N SER A 18 -20.15 12.85 -8.55
CA SER A 18 -18.91 13.21 -7.91
C SER A 18 -18.96 12.50 -6.58
N ALA A 19 -18.15 11.44 -6.42
CA ALA A 19 -17.85 10.90 -5.12
C ALA A 19 -17.37 12.09 -4.28
N ASN A 20 -18.23 12.58 -3.39
CA ASN A 20 -17.85 13.57 -2.39
C ASN A 20 -16.62 12.97 -1.69
N ALA A 21 -15.47 13.62 -1.83
CA ALA A 21 -14.28 13.24 -1.09
C ALA A 21 -14.67 13.29 0.39
N GLN A 22 -14.89 12.13 0.99
CA GLN A 22 -15.40 12.02 2.34
C GLN A 22 -14.32 12.57 3.26
N VAL A 23 -14.55 13.79 3.77
CA VAL A 23 -13.63 14.46 4.69
C VAL A 23 -13.46 13.55 5.90
N VAL A 24 -12.23 13.15 6.21
CA VAL A 24 -11.95 12.26 7.33
C VAL A 24 -12.41 12.95 8.63
N PRO A 25 -13.30 12.32 9.43
CA PRO A 25 -13.81 12.92 10.64
C PRO A 25 -12.70 13.20 11.67
N ALA A 26 -12.75 14.35 12.35
CA ALA A 26 -11.72 14.74 13.32
C ALA A 26 -11.53 13.72 14.46
N CYS A 27 -12.58 13.00 14.86
CA CYS A 27 -12.53 11.92 15.84
C CYS A 27 -11.69 10.70 15.40
N ARG A 28 -11.37 10.59 14.11
CA ARG A 28 -10.52 9.54 13.54
C ARG A 28 -9.07 10.00 13.35
N LEU A 29 -8.77 11.29 13.54
CA LEU A 29 -7.46 11.84 13.25
C LEU A 29 -6.53 11.73 14.46
N ASP A 30 -5.39 11.05 14.27
CA ASP A 30 -4.33 10.98 15.28
C ASP A 30 -3.44 12.22 15.19
N SER A 31 -3.70 13.17 16.07
CA SER A 31 -2.93 14.41 16.16
C SER A 31 -1.59 14.24 16.87
N THR A 32 -1.40 13.15 17.64
CA THR A 32 -0.18 12.89 18.39
C THR A 32 0.98 12.55 17.46
N ALA A 33 0.71 11.73 16.43
CA ALA A 33 1.70 11.33 15.45
C ALA A 33 1.99 12.40 14.37
N ALA A 34 1.18 13.47 14.30
CA ALA A 34 1.23 14.44 13.21
C ALA A 34 2.58 15.18 13.07
N PRO A 35 3.23 15.67 14.14
CA PRO A 35 4.53 16.35 14.03
C PRO A 35 5.62 15.43 13.46
N LEU A 36 5.67 14.18 13.93
CA LEU A 36 6.66 13.20 13.51
C LEU A 36 6.51 12.83 12.03
N VAL A 37 5.28 12.61 11.57
CA VAL A 37 5.00 12.32 10.16
C VAL A 37 5.35 13.53 9.29
N ALA A 38 4.95 14.74 9.69
CA ALA A 38 5.29 15.96 8.96
C ALA A 38 6.81 16.13 8.81
N GLU A 39 7.56 15.96 9.90
CA GLU A 39 9.01 16.09 9.90
C GLU A 39 9.68 15.02 9.00
N THR A 40 9.22 13.77 9.09
CA THR A 40 9.76 12.67 8.29
C THR A 40 9.51 12.89 6.80
N ILE A 41 8.30 13.32 6.40
CA ILE A 41 7.98 13.67 5.01
C ILE A 41 8.84 14.83 4.53
N ASN A 42 9.02 15.88 5.33
CA ASN A 42 9.84 17.03 4.94
C ASN A 42 11.31 16.62 4.72
N ARG A 43 11.87 15.76 5.58
CA ARG A 43 13.23 15.22 5.42
C ARG A 43 13.34 14.38 4.14
N ALA A 44 12.38 13.48 3.89
CA ALA A 44 12.34 12.68 2.67
C ALA A 44 12.21 13.55 1.42
N ALA A 45 11.29 14.52 1.41
CA ALA A 45 11.07 15.44 0.29
C ALA A 45 12.32 16.27 -0.02
N GLN A 46 13.05 16.72 1.01
CA GLN A 46 14.34 17.38 0.83
C GLN A 46 15.37 16.43 0.18
N ALA A 47 15.46 15.17 0.64
CA ALA A 47 16.35 14.19 0.06
C ALA A 47 16.02 13.90 -1.41
N TYR A 48 14.74 13.75 -1.76
CA TYR A 48 14.25 13.64 -3.15
C TYR A 48 14.71 14.82 -4.01
N ARG A 49 14.57 16.06 -3.52
CA ARG A 49 15.03 17.27 -4.23
C ARG A 49 16.54 17.25 -4.46
N GLU A 50 17.32 16.91 -3.44
CA GLU A 50 18.78 16.80 -3.53
C GLU A 50 19.25 15.64 -4.44
N LEU A 51 18.40 14.65 -4.70
CA LEU A 51 18.61 13.57 -5.67
C LEU A 51 18.16 13.95 -7.10
N GLY A 52 17.68 15.18 -7.32
CA GLY A 52 17.15 15.64 -8.61
C GLY A 52 15.77 15.06 -8.96
N LYS A 53 15.06 14.52 -7.97
CA LYS A 53 13.75 13.87 -8.10
C LYS A 53 12.66 14.74 -7.47
N THR A 54 12.40 15.92 -8.03
CA THR A 54 11.47 16.89 -7.45
C THR A 54 10.03 16.34 -7.37
N LEU A 55 9.46 16.40 -6.16
CA LEU A 55 8.08 16.02 -5.88
C LEU A 55 7.09 17.14 -6.23
N PRO A 56 5.83 16.84 -6.57
CA PRO A 56 4.86 17.83 -7.08
C PRO A 56 4.23 18.72 -5.99
N PHE A 57 4.87 18.91 -4.83
CA PHE A 57 4.38 19.75 -3.73
C PHE A 57 5.50 20.58 -3.10
N ASP A 58 5.11 21.72 -2.53
CA ASP A 58 6.00 22.64 -1.80
C ASP A 58 5.82 22.52 -0.28
N THR A 59 4.60 22.20 0.15
CA THR A 59 4.22 22.17 1.57
C THR A 59 3.49 20.89 1.95
N VAL A 60 3.60 20.50 3.22
CA VAL A 60 2.93 19.33 3.79
C VAL A 60 1.92 19.78 4.85
N ALA A 61 0.69 19.32 4.74
CA ALA A 61 -0.35 19.56 5.73
C ALA A 61 -0.84 18.22 6.32
N VAL A 62 -0.53 17.98 7.59
CA VAL A 62 -0.95 16.75 8.30
C VAL A 62 -2.21 17.02 9.11
N ASN A 63 -3.22 16.16 8.94
CA ASN A 63 -4.54 16.25 9.54
C ASN A 63 -5.20 17.64 9.37
N PRO A 64 -5.25 18.20 8.15
CA PRO A 64 -5.81 19.53 7.96
C PRO A 64 -7.30 19.54 8.30
N ARG A 65 -7.73 20.58 9.01
CA ARG A 65 -9.15 20.78 9.39
C ARG A 65 -10.07 21.07 8.19
N SER A 66 -9.50 21.46 7.05
CA SER A 66 -10.22 21.68 5.79
C SER A 66 -9.53 20.96 4.64
N ALA A 67 -10.30 20.26 3.81
CA ALA A 67 -9.80 19.57 2.61
C ALA A 67 -9.33 20.52 1.49
N LYS A 68 -9.43 21.85 1.68
CA LYS A 68 -8.95 22.86 0.73
C LYS A 68 -7.45 23.13 0.97
N GLY A 69 -6.60 22.22 0.51
CA GLY A 69 -5.17 22.52 0.32
C GLY A 69 -4.95 23.45 -0.87
N THR A 70 -3.78 24.07 -0.96
CA THR A 70 -3.34 24.69 -2.22
C THR A 70 -2.98 23.59 -3.23
N PRO A 71 -2.97 23.89 -4.55
CA PRO A 71 -2.55 22.91 -5.57
C PRO A 71 -1.11 22.38 -5.41
N SER A 72 -0.31 22.94 -4.50
CA SER A 72 1.06 22.51 -4.18
C SER A 72 1.22 21.99 -2.75
N THR A 73 0.12 21.59 -2.09
CA THR A 73 0.15 20.99 -0.75
C THR A 73 -0.10 19.49 -0.79
N LEU A 74 0.83 18.70 -0.26
CA LEU A 74 0.59 17.29 0.09
C LEU A 74 -0.28 17.24 1.35
N THR A 75 -1.48 16.69 1.21
CA THR A 75 -2.40 16.47 2.33
C THR A 75 -2.19 15.08 2.91
N VAL A 76 -1.96 15.01 4.21
CA VAL A 76 -1.69 13.75 4.92
C VAL A 76 -2.73 13.54 6.00
N TYR A 77 -3.41 12.39 5.99
CA TYR A 77 -4.32 11.99 7.05
C TYR A 77 -3.77 10.79 7.82
N ILE A 78 -3.64 10.92 9.14
CA ILE A 78 -3.30 9.81 10.03
C ILE A 78 -4.59 9.37 10.70
N VAL A 79 -5.08 8.20 10.33
CA VAL A 79 -6.44 7.74 10.60
C VAL A 79 -6.43 6.53 11.53
N SER A 80 -7.22 6.59 12.59
CA SER A 80 -7.50 5.41 13.42
C SER A 80 -8.34 4.41 12.64
N ASP A 81 -7.96 3.14 12.62
CA ASP A 81 -8.73 2.11 11.92
C ASP A 81 -10.00 1.69 12.66
N ALA A 82 -11.02 1.26 11.92
CA ALA A 82 -12.27 0.76 12.48
C ALA A 82 -12.93 -0.28 11.56
N ASN A 83 -13.68 -1.23 12.15
CA ASN A 83 -14.54 -2.10 11.36
C ASN A 83 -15.83 -1.39 10.94
N LEU A 84 -16.39 -1.80 9.81
CA LEU A 84 -17.61 -1.23 9.24
C LEU A 84 -18.80 -1.20 10.22
N SER A 85 -18.95 -2.21 11.08
CA SER A 85 -20.05 -2.29 12.04
C SER A 85 -19.84 -1.45 13.31
N LYS A 86 -18.62 -0.94 13.50
CA LYS A 86 -18.16 -0.32 14.75
C LYS A 86 -18.03 1.21 14.66
N THR A 87 -18.53 1.80 13.58
CA THR A 87 -18.57 3.25 13.40
C THR A 87 -19.97 3.85 13.57
N ASP A 88 -20.04 5.12 13.92
CA ASP A 88 -21.27 5.90 13.88
C ASP A 88 -21.60 6.42 12.47
N ALA A 89 -22.75 7.09 12.32
CA ALA A 89 -23.15 7.69 11.05
C ALA A 89 -22.21 8.81 10.56
N LYS A 90 -21.35 9.33 11.45
CA LYS A 90 -20.32 10.32 11.13
C LYS A 90 -18.98 9.65 10.82
N GLY A 91 -18.87 8.32 10.88
CA GLY A 91 -17.62 7.57 10.69
C GLY A 91 -16.70 7.53 11.91
N CYS A 92 -17.14 7.96 13.09
CA CYS A 92 -16.37 7.87 14.32
C CYS A 92 -16.44 6.46 14.94
N THR A 93 -15.32 5.98 15.48
CA THR A 93 -15.24 4.69 16.16
C THR A 93 -16.06 4.70 17.46
N LYS A 94 -16.99 3.74 17.63
CA LYS A 94 -17.82 3.58 18.85
C LYS A 94 -17.31 2.51 19.80
N GLN A 95 -16.64 1.49 19.28
CA GLN A 95 -16.21 0.30 20.00
C GLN A 95 -14.81 -0.09 19.54
N SER A 96 -14.12 -0.90 20.35
CA SER A 96 -12.84 -1.48 19.94
C SER A 96 -13.02 -2.31 18.66
N MET A 97 -12.02 -2.22 17.79
CA MET A 97 -11.95 -2.99 16.57
C MET A 97 -11.91 -4.50 16.88
N SER A 98 -12.67 -5.29 16.13
CA SER A 98 -12.57 -6.75 16.07
C SER A 98 -11.61 -7.15 14.95
N LYS A 99 -10.82 -8.21 15.18
CA LYS A 99 -9.95 -8.81 14.16
C LYS A 99 -10.74 -9.61 13.12
N GLU A 100 -12.00 -9.94 13.41
CA GLU A 100 -12.83 -10.84 12.60
C GLU A 100 -13.71 -10.12 11.58
N GLU A 101 -13.75 -8.78 11.63
CA GLU A 101 -14.64 -7.97 10.80
C GLU A 101 -13.87 -7.14 9.77
N PRO A 102 -14.47 -6.85 8.60
CA PRO A 102 -13.84 -6.00 7.60
C PRO A 102 -13.67 -4.56 8.09
N LEU A 103 -12.54 -3.95 7.73
CA LEU A 103 -12.31 -2.52 7.93
C LEU A 103 -13.26 -1.68 7.06
N ASP A 104 -13.61 -0.49 7.55
CA ASP A 104 -14.39 0.49 6.80
C ASP A 104 -13.58 1.16 5.66
N GLU A 105 -14.22 2.03 4.89
CA GLU A 105 -13.60 2.72 3.75
C GLU A 105 -12.65 3.88 4.14
N LEU A 106 -12.69 4.33 5.40
CA LEU A 106 -11.80 5.38 5.90
C LEU A 106 -10.49 4.81 6.46
N SER A 107 -10.51 3.55 6.88
CA SER A 107 -9.36 2.77 7.30
C SER A 107 -8.30 2.63 6.21
N VAL A 108 -7.04 2.56 6.63
CA VAL A 108 -5.90 2.49 5.71
C VAL A 108 -5.29 1.09 5.77
N ARG A 109 -5.42 0.35 4.67
CA ARG A 109 -4.78 -0.96 4.47
C ARG A 109 -3.36 -0.75 3.94
N GLY A 110 -2.41 -1.62 4.28
CA GLY A 110 -0.99 -1.46 3.88
C GLY A 110 -0.18 -0.47 4.71
N GLY A 111 -0.76 0.15 5.75
CA GLY A 111 -0.05 1.03 6.68
C GLY A 111 -0.05 2.49 6.27
N CYS A 112 0.50 2.85 5.11
CA CYS A 112 0.38 4.18 4.49
C CYS A 112 0.20 4.03 2.98
N LEU A 113 -0.53 4.96 2.35
CA LEU A 113 -0.84 4.90 0.92
C LEU A 113 -1.08 6.29 0.33
N ILE A 114 -0.54 6.56 -0.86
CA ILE A 114 -1.09 7.60 -1.75
C ILE A 114 -2.44 7.15 -2.28
N VAL A 115 -3.53 7.72 -1.74
CA VAL A 115 -4.91 7.36 -2.13
C VAL A 115 -5.42 8.16 -3.32
N ALA A 116 -4.83 9.32 -3.60
CA ALA A 116 -5.16 10.15 -4.75
C ALA A 116 -3.93 10.97 -5.16
N ALA A 117 -3.24 10.53 -6.21
CA ALA A 117 -2.01 11.18 -6.69
C ALA A 117 -2.27 12.57 -7.30
N ASP A 118 -3.40 12.72 -7.99
CA ASP A 118 -3.86 13.98 -8.59
C ASP A 118 -4.19 15.04 -7.54
N LYS A 119 -4.65 14.61 -6.37
CA LYS A 119 -4.96 15.48 -5.22
C LYS A 119 -3.84 15.54 -4.19
N MET A 120 -2.76 14.80 -4.41
CA MET A 120 -1.64 14.64 -3.48
C MET A 120 -2.15 14.31 -2.07
N GLU A 121 -2.95 13.25 -1.97
CA GLU A 121 -3.52 12.78 -0.72
C GLU A 121 -2.82 11.49 -0.29
N LEU A 122 -2.16 11.55 0.86
CA LEU A 122 -1.55 10.42 1.56
C LEU A 122 -2.41 10.09 2.78
N ARG A 123 -2.71 8.81 2.99
CA ARG A 123 -3.35 8.34 4.22
C ARG A 123 -2.48 7.31 4.90
N CYS A 124 -2.41 7.37 6.23
CA CYS A 124 -1.72 6.40 7.06
C CYS A 124 -2.65 5.88 8.15
N SER A 125 -2.54 4.60 8.50
CA SER A 125 -3.09 4.05 9.73
C SER A 125 -2.30 4.58 10.93
N SER A 126 -2.98 5.12 11.93
CA SER A 126 -2.37 5.57 13.20
C SER A 126 -1.60 4.43 13.88
N ARG A 127 -2.13 3.20 13.80
CA ARG A 127 -1.48 2.02 14.39
C ARG A 127 -0.21 1.63 13.64
N ALA A 128 -0.22 1.74 12.31
CA ALA A 128 0.96 1.52 11.49
C ALA A 128 2.03 2.58 11.75
N VAL A 129 1.65 3.86 11.79
CA VAL A 129 2.57 4.96 12.10
C VAL A 129 3.20 4.77 13.47
N SER A 130 2.40 4.43 14.48
CA SER A 130 2.91 4.17 15.83
C SER A 130 3.94 3.03 15.84
N LEU A 131 3.67 1.95 15.10
CA LEU A 131 4.59 0.82 14.98
C LEU A 131 5.88 1.19 14.24
N PHE A 132 5.77 1.89 13.11
CA PHE A 132 6.93 2.26 12.30
C PHE A 132 7.74 3.41 12.89
N ALA A 133 7.14 4.21 13.77
CA ALA A 133 7.79 5.29 14.51
C ALA A 133 8.49 4.80 15.78
N ASP A 134 8.16 3.61 16.28
CA ASP A 134 8.61 3.16 17.60
C ASP A 134 10.12 2.90 17.60
N VAL A 135 10.85 3.69 18.38
CA VAL A 135 12.30 3.58 18.62
C VAL A 135 12.59 3.16 20.08
N GLY A 136 11.57 2.67 20.78
CA GLY A 136 11.59 2.43 22.22
C GLY A 136 11.66 3.74 23.03
N ASN A 137 12.35 3.72 24.17
CA ASN A 137 12.44 4.84 25.11
C ASN A 137 13.38 5.98 24.65
N LYS A 138 13.46 6.27 23.35
CA LYS A 138 14.37 7.27 22.75
C LYS A 138 13.58 8.35 21.98
N PRO A 139 12.89 9.29 22.66
CA PRO A 139 11.97 10.24 22.01
C PRO A 139 12.64 11.20 21.01
N ASP A 140 13.95 11.45 21.12
CA ASP A 140 14.69 12.35 20.22
C ASP A 140 15.17 11.65 18.92
N ARG A 141 14.69 10.43 18.64
CA ARG A 141 15.11 9.62 17.50
C ARG A 141 13.99 9.44 16.49
N ALA A 142 14.37 9.40 15.22
CA ALA A 142 13.48 8.99 14.14
C ALA A 142 13.76 7.54 13.76
N ASN A 143 12.71 6.74 13.58
CA ASN A 143 12.84 5.37 13.13
C ASN A 143 13.05 5.31 11.60
N PRO A 144 14.05 4.57 11.08
CA PRO A 144 14.24 4.37 9.64
C PRO A 144 13.05 3.66 8.94
N ALA A 145 12.24 2.88 9.65
CA ALA A 145 11.08 2.21 9.09
C ALA A 145 9.98 3.20 8.66
N LEU A 146 9.65 4.19 9.51
CA LEU A 146 8.71 5.24 9.12
C LEU A 146 9.26 6.08 7.95
N LEU A 147 10.57 6.35 7.94
CA LEU A 147 11.22 7.03 6.80
C LEU A 147 11.03 6.23 5.52
N TYR A 148 11.32 4.93 5.55
CA TYR A 148 11.19 4.06 4.40
C TYR A 148 9.77 4.06 3.83
N VAL A 149 8.76 3.79 4.69
CA VAL A 149 7.35 3.72 4.26
C VAL A 149 6.92 5.03 3.61
N LEU A 150 7.21 6.17 4.26
CA LEU A 150 6.82 7.47 3.72
C LEU A 150 7.60 7.82 2.45
N ALA A 151 8.90 7.51 2.38
CA ALA A 151 9.71 7.76 1.18
C ALA A 151 9.25 6.92 -0.02
N HIS A 152 8.80 5.68 0.21
CA HIS A 152 8.19 4.82 -0.79
C HIS A 152 6.90 5.44 -1.34
N GLU A 153 5.98 5.88 -0.47
CA GLU A 153 4.74 6.56 -0.89
C GLU A 153 5.01 7.87 -1.66
N LEU A 154 6.03 8.63 -1.27
CA LEU A 154 6.46 9.80 -2.04
C LEU A 154 6.99 9.42 -3.44
N GLY A 155 7.53 8.20 -3.61
CA GLY A 155 7.90 7.64 -4.91
C GLY A 155 6.69 7.47 -5.82
N HIS A 156 5.57 6.97 -5.30
CA HIS A 156 4.30 6.94 -6.05
C HIS A 156 3.82 8.33 -6.43
N LEU A 157 3.96 9.31 -5.54
CA LEU A 157 3.62 10.68 -5.86
C LEU A 157 4.51 11.28 -6.97
N TYR A 158 5.80 10.96 -6.97
CA TYR A 158 6.73 11.30 -8.06
C TYR A 158 6.28 10.69 -9.39
N GLN A 159 5.84 9.43 -9.36
CA GLN A 159 5.29 8.70 -10.51
C GLN A 159 3.89 9.19 -10.93
N ARG A 160 3.26 10.08 -10.17
CA ARG A 160 1.85 10.49 -10.30
C ARG A 160 0.90 9.29 -10.25
N HIS A 161 1.20 8.35 -9.38
CA HIS A 161 0.46 7.11 -9.20
C HIS A 161 -0.05 6.97 -7.77
N THR A 162 -1.14 6.22 -7.61
CA THR A 162 -1.60 5.81 -6.28
C THR A 162 -0.73 4.66 -5.80
N GLY A 163 -0.46 4.59 -4.50
CA GLY A 163 0.25 3.46 -3.93
C GLY A 163 -0.60 2.20 -3.96
N GLU A 164 0.07 1.05 -3.90
CA GLU A 164 -0.57 -0.26 -3.80
C GLU A 164 -0.13 -1.02 -2.54
N TYR A 165 -0.86 -2.07 -2.18
CA TYR A 165 -0.52 -2.89 -1.02
C TYR A 165 -0.90 -4.35 -1.28
N GLU A 166 -0.20 -5.26 -0.59
CA GLU A 166 -0.40 -6.69 -0.73
C GLU A 166 -1.86 -7.09 -0.44
N GLY A 167 -2.44 -7.90 -1.32
CA GLY A 167 -3.78 -8.44 -1.14
C GLY A 167 -4.90 -7.41 -1.27
N ARG A 168 -4.61 -6.26 -1.90
CA ARG A 168 -5.65 -5.39 -2.45
C ARG A 168 -6.52 -6.19 -3.41
N VAL A 169 -7.82 -6.18 -3.17
CA VAL A 169 -8.82 -6.84 -4.02
C VAL A 169 -9.62 -5.80 -4.79
N VAL A 170 -9.81 -6.03 -6.08
CA VAL A 170 -10.66 -5.22 -6.94
C VAL A 170 -12.05 -5.83 -6.97
N ARG A 171 -13.04 -4.96 -6.83
CA ARG A 171 -14.45 -5.32 -6.91
C ARG A 171 -14.97 -5.09 -8.33
N ILE A 172 -15.53 -6.13 -8.93
CA ILE A 172 -16.27 -6.01 -10.19
C ILE A 172 -17.76 -6.25 -9.89
N ASP A 173 -18.60 -5.31 -10.30
CA ASP A 173 -20.06 -5.46 -10.28
C ASP A 173 -20.50 -6.26 -11.51
N LEU A 174 -21.09 -7.44 -11.29
CA LEU A 174 -21.51 -8.33 -12.36
C LEU A 174 -22.73 -7.81 -13.13
N ALA A 175 -23.45 -6.81 -12.60
CA ALA A 175 -24.53 -6.16 -13.32
C ALA A 175 -24.04 -5.21 -14.42
N GLN A 176 -22.75 -4.87 -14.45
CA GLN A 176 -22.17 -3.98 -15.47
C GLN A 176 -22.14 -4.65 -16.85
N PRO A 177 -22.17 -3.85 -17.94
CA PRO A 177 -22.00 -4.34 -19.30
C PRO A 177 -20.71 -5.15 -19.46
N ARG A 178 -20.72 -6.10 -20.41
CA ARG A 178 -19.57 -6.99 -20.66
C ARG A 178 -18.29 -6.21 -20.95
N GLU A 179 -18.40 -5.13 -21.70
CA GLU A 179 -17.30 -4.27 -22.12
C GLU A 179 -16.65 -3.58 -20.92
N ILE A 180 -17.45 -3.08 -19.98
CA ILE A 180 -16.98 -2.44 -18.75
C ILE A 180 -16.28 -3.47 -17.85
N LYS A 181 -16.84 -4.69 -17.74
CA LYS A 181 -16.21 -5.77 -16.97
C LYS A 181 -14.88 -6.21 -17.59
N LEU A 182 -14.82 -6.32 -18.93
CA LEU A 182 -13.60 -6.66 -19.64
C LEU A 182 -12.52 -5.59 -19.44
N GLN A 183 -12.87 -4.31 -19.58
CA GLN A 183 -11.95 -3.20 -19.35
C GLN A 183 -11.41 -3.20 -17.91
N ALA A 184 -12.26 -3.49 -16.92
CA ALA A 184 -11.84 -3.59 -15.52
C ALA A 184 -10.78 -4.69 -15.29
N ILE A 185 -10.98 -5.88 -15.88
CA ILE A 185 -9.99 -6.97 -15.79
C ILE A 185 -8.70 -6.60 -16.55
N GLN A 186 -8.81 -6.06 -17.76
CA GLN A 186 -7.64 -5.62 -18.55
C GLN A 186 -6.82 -4.57 -17.81
N THR A 187 -7.46 -3.64 -17.10
CA THR A 187 -6.77 -2.62 -16.29
C THR A 187 -6.00 -3.26 -15.13
N SER A 188 -6.52 -4.35 -14.56
CA SER A 188 -5.85 -5.10 -13.48
C SER A 188 -4.65 -5.94 -13.95
N CYS A 189 -4.46 -6.04 -15.26
CA CYS A 189 -3.41 -6.80 -15.93
C CYS A 189 -2.25 -5.93 -16.43
N ASP A 190 -2.16 -4.66 -16.01
CA ASP A 190 -1.12 -3.75 -16.45
C ASP A 190 0.22 -4.07 -15.74
N PRO A 191 1.24 -4.62 -16.45
CA PRO A 191 2.56 -4.92 -15.87
C PRO A 191 3.32 -3.66 -15.44
N ALA A 192 2.87 -2.46 -15.85
CA ALA A 192 3.45 -1.21 -15.38
C ALA A 192 3.31 -1.03 -13.86
N SER A 193 2.34 -1.66 -13.21
CA SER A 193 2.16 -1.55 -11.76
C SER A 193 3.33 -2.19 -10.97
N THR A 194 3.80 -3.39 -11.35
CA THR A 194 4.94 -4.04 -10.67
C THR A 194 6.23 -3.23 -10.81
N ALA A 195 6.54 -2.75 -12.01
CA ALA A 195 7.74 -1.93 -12.23
C ALA A 195 7.71 -0.62 -11.44
N ARG A 196 6.52 -0.03 -11.23
CA ARG A 196 6.35 1.21 -10.46
C ARG A 196 6.62 1.01 -8.98
N GLU A 197 6.15 -0.08 -8.39
CA GLU A 197 6.43 -0.43 -6.99
C GLU A 197 7.93 -0.71 -6.76
N GLU A 198 8.60 -1.43 -7.69
CA GLU A 198 10.06 -1.63 -7.62
C GLU A 198 10.84 -0.32 -7.74
N GLU A 199 10.40 0.60 -8.61
CA GLU A 199 10.98 1.94 -8.71
C GLU A 199 10.73 2.76 -7.44
N ALA A 200 9.55 2.67 -6.82
CA ALA A 200 9.25 3.36 -5.57
C ALA A 200 10.14 2.86 -4.42
N ASP A 201 10.39 1.55 -4.35
CA ASP A 201 11.36 0.95 -3.41
C ASP A 201 12.78 1.46 -3.68
N ALA A 202 13.23 1.48 -4.93
CA ALA A 202 14.55 1.97 -5.30
C ALA A 202 14.75 3.45 -4.90
N LEU A 203 13.76 4.30 -5.15
CA LEU A 203 13.79 5.71 -4.76
C LEU A 203 13.82 5.88 -3.23
N ALA A 204 13.05 5.07 -2.50
CA ALA A 204 13.07 5.07 -1.04
C ALA A 204 14.45 4.67 -0.49
N VAL A 205 15.09 3.65 -1.07
CA VAL A 205 16.45 3.23 -0.72
C VAL A 205 17.47 4.35 -0.95
N ASP A 206 17.36 5.10 -2.05
CA ASP A 206 18.27 6.22 -2.31
C ASP A 206 18.08 7.38 -1.32
N VAL A 207 16.85 7.65 -0.91
CA VAL A 207 16.54 8.58 0.20
C VAL A 207 17.16 8.09 1.51
N MET A 208 17.03 6.80 1.83
CA MET A 208 17.60 6.21 3.04
C MET A 208 19.13 6.28 3.04
N LYS A 209 19.81 5.89 1.96
CA LYS A 209 21.27 6.00 1.83
C LYS A 209 21.77 7.41 2.13
N LYS A 210 20.98 8.42 1.79
CA LYS A 210 21.31 9.83 1.98
C LYS A 210 21.03 10.37 3.38
N LEU A 211 19.99 9.88 4.04
CA LEU A 211 19.54 10.39 5.34
C LEU A 211 20.05 9.58 6.54
N LEU A 212 20.19 8.26 6.42
CA LEU A 212 20.60 7.39 7.53
C LEU A 212 22.00 7.67 8.10
N PRO A 213 22.99 8.13 7.31
CA PRO A 213 24.27 8.56 7.85
C PRO A 213 24.21 9.86 8.67
N LYS A 214 23.07 10.57 8.69
CA LYS A 214 22.92 11.90 9.30
C LYS A 214 21.94 11.87 10.47
N PRO A 215 22.04 12.81 11.44
CA PRO A 215 20.99 13.02 12.43
C PRO A 215 19.63 13.30 11.77
N PRO A 216 18.50 12.84 12.35
CA PRO A 216 18.37 12.14 13.63
C PRO A 216 18.56 10.61 13.55
N TYR A 217 18.74 10.04 12.34
CA TYR A 217 18.84 8.60 12.09
C TYR A 217 20.21 8.00 12.46
N ARG A 218 21.27 8.81 12.42
CA ARG A 218 22.61 8.39 12.85
C ARG A 218 22.65 8.19 14.38
N GLU A 219 23.05 7.01 14.84
CA GLU A 219 23.25 6.68 16.25
C GLU A 219 24.67 7.08 16.71
N PRO A 220 24.90 8.29 17.26
CA PRO A 220 26.20 8.85 17.64
C PRO A 220 27.07 7.95 18.50
N LEU A 221 26.46 7.06 19.30
CA LEU A 221 27.20 6.12 20.15
C LEU A 221 27.94 5.04 19.34
N PHE A 222 27.46 4.74 18.13
CA PHE A 222 28.06 3.73 17.26
C PHE A 222 29.00 4.34 16.22
N SER A 223 29.94 3.52 15.73
CA SER A 223 30.68 3.76 14.49
C SER A 223 29.72 3.99 13.30
N GLU A 224 30.20 4.50 12.17
CA GLU A 224 29.33 4.70 11.00
C GLU A 224 28.71 3.38 10.54
N ARG A 225 29.56 2.35 10.46
CA ARG A 225 29.15 0.97 10.25
C ARG A 225 28.13 0.49 11.29
N GLY A 226 28.43 0.66 12.57
CA GLY A 226 27.55 0.21 13.65
C GLY A 226 26.19 0.91 13.62
N SER A 227 26.14 2.20 13.30
CA SER A 227 24.87 2.91 13.16
C SER A 227 24.06 2.47 11.94
N LEU A 228 24.70 2.11 10.84
CA LEU A 228 23.99 1.54 9.70
C LEU A 228 23.39 0.18 10.05
N LEU A 229 24.15 -0.69 10.71
CA LEU A 229 23.67 -1.99 11.17
C LEU A 229 22.54 -1.86 12.21
N TRP A 230 22.60 -0.85 13.09
CA TRP A 230 21.50 -0.54 14.00
C TRP A 230 20.23 -0.14 13.23
N ASN A 231 20.35 0.69 12.20
CA ASN A 231 19.22 1.06 11.34
C ASN A 231 18.63 -0.16 10.60
N VAL A 232 19.49 -1.08 10.13
CA VAL A 232 19.08 -2.37 9.56
C VAL A 232 18.25 -3.17 10.55
N ASP A 233 18.69 -3.27 11.81
CA ASP A 233 17.93 -3.97 12.85
C ASP A 233 16.58 -3.32 13.14
N GLN A 234 16.48 -1.98 13.12
CA GLN A 234 15.19 -1.30 13.28
C GLN A 234 14.21 -1.62 12.15
N LEU A 235 14.69 -1.74 10.90
CA LEU A 235 13.86 -2.17 9.76
C LEU A 235 13.36 -3.61 9.94
N VAL A 236 14.22 -4.53 10.40
CA VAL A 236 13.85 -5.93 10.65
C VAL A 236 12.83 -6.03 11.79
N LEU A 237 13.02 -5.29 12.89
CA LEU A 237 12.08 -5.27 14.01
C LEU A 237 10.72 -4.71 13.58
N ALA A 238 10.71 -3.63 12.80
CA ALA A 238 9.49 -3.06 12.24
C ALA A 238 8.79 -4.03 11.27
N ALA A 239 9.54 -4.73 10.42
CA ALA A 239 9.01 -5.75 9.52
C ALA A 239 8.31 -6.88 10.29
N ASN A 240 8.98 -7.45 11.30
CA ASN A 240 8.42 -8.49 12.15
C ASN A 240 7.16 -8.00 12.91
N GLY A 241 7.21 -6.77 13.43
CA GLY A 241 6.07 -6.12 14.09
C GLY A 241 4.89 -5.93 13.15
N TRP A 242 5.15 -5.46 11.92
CA TRP A 242 4.14 -5.29 10.88
C TRP A 242 3.54 -6.62 10.50
N GLN A 243 4.34 -7.65 10.23
CA GLN A 243 3.88 -8.99 9.88
C GLN A 243 2.90 -9.53 10.94
N ARG A 244 3.24 -9.41 12.23
CA ARG A 244 2.35 -9.82 13.32
C ARG A 244 1.03 -9.03 13.33
N LEU A 245 1.09 -7.73 13.05
CA LEU A 245 -0.07 -6.83 13.05
C LEU A 245 -0.96 -7.03 11.82
N SER A 246 -0.38 -7.22 10.64
CA SER A 246 -1.05 -7.37 9.35
C SER A 246 -1.62 -8.78 9.17
N LEU A 247 -0.93 -9.84 9.61
CA LEU A 247 -1.46 -11.21 9.55
C LEU A 247 -2.80 -11.36 10.28
N GLU A 248 -2.97 -10.67 11.41
CA GLU A 248 -4.21 -10.70 12.18
C GLU A 248 -5.34 -9.89 11.54
N GLN A 249 -5.02 -8.82 10.80
CA GLN A 249 -6.00 -7.83 10.36
C GLN A 249 -6.30 -7.94 8.85
N GLU A 250 -5.33 -8.28 8.01
CA GLU A 250 -5.50 -8.35 6.56
C GLU A 250 -6.05 -9.69 6.06
N PHE A 251 -5.70 -10.82 6.69
CA PHE A 251 -6.19 -12.13 6.24
C PHE A 251 -7.70 -12.33 6.50
N ILE A 252 -8.23 -11.74 7.58
CA ILE A 252 -9.63 -11.94 8.01
C ILE A 252 -10.56 -10.83 7.49
N SER A 253 -10.03 -9.61 7.26
CA SER A 253 -10.83 -8.44 6.83
C SER A 253 -11.03 -8.31 5.32
N ARG A 254 -10.49 -9.23 4.51
CA ARG A 254 -10.62 -9.23 3.04
C ARG A 254 -11.99 -9.81 2.65
N PRO A 255 -12.75 -9.17 1.75
CA PRO A 255 -13.91 -9.83 1.17
C PRO A 255 -13.44 -11.08 0.42
N ALA A 256 -14.19 -12.17 0.53
CA ALA A 256 -13.82 -13.44 -0.09
C ALA A 256 -13.58 -13.27 -1.60
N VAL A 257 -12.36 -13.61 -2.04
CA VAL A 257 -11.98 -13.59 -3.46
C VAL A 257 -12.72 -14.69 -4.21
N HIS A 258 -12.81 -14.53 -5.54
CA HIS A 258 -13.38 -15.54 -6.40
C HIS A 258 -12.67 -16.89 -6.20
N LYS A 259 -13.43 -18.00 -6.18
CA LYS A 259 -12.90 -19.36 -5.88
C LYS A 259 -11.76 -19.79 -6.80
N ALA A 260 -11.66 -19.20 -7.99
CA ALA A 260 -10.53 -19.43 -8.91
C ALA A 260 -9.17 -19.02 -8.31
N PHE A 261 -9.14 -18.12 -7.33
CA PHE A 261 -7.93 -17.68 -6.63
C PHE A 261 -7.66 -18.45 -5.33
N VAL A 262 -8.36 -19.59 -5.12
CA VAL A 262 -8.17 -20.45 -3.95
C VAL A 262 -7.70 -21.82 -4.44
N PRO A 263 -6.41 -22.16 -4.32
CA PRO A 263 -5.90 -23.45 -4.76
C PRO A 263 -6.46 -24.57 -3.87
N THR A 264 -6.69 -25.73 -4.48
CA THR A 264 -7.16 -26.94 -3.77
C THR A 264 -6.05 -27.94 -3.49
N GLU A 265 -4.89 -27.78 -4.13
CA GLU A 265 -3.71 -28.64 -4.01
C GLU A 265 -2.43 -27.86 -4.32
N PHE A 266 -1.30 -28.30 -3.75
CA PHE A 266 0.03 -27.73 -3.97
C PHE A 266 1.06 -28.82 -4.32
N PRO A 267 1.95 -28.58 -5.31
CA PRO A 267 1.87 -27.53 -6.33
C PRO A 267 0.64 -27.74 -7.23
N THR A 268 -0.05 -26.67 -7.62
CA THR A 268 -1.25 -26.79 -8.45
C THR A 268 -0.87 -27.12 -9.91
N PRO A 269 -1.45 -28.15 -10.54
CA PRO A 269 -1.16 -28.49 -11.93
C PRO A 269 -1.51 -27.35 -12.90
N LYS A 270 -0.68 -27.15 -13.93
CA LYS A 270 -0.87 -26.08 -14.93
C LYS A 270 -2.26 -26.12 -15.59
N ALA A 271 -2.77 -27.31 -15.91
CA ALA A 271 -4.12 -27.45 -16.47
C ALA A 271 -5.23 -26.94 -15.52
N THR A 272 -5.04 -27.13 -14.21
CA THR A 272 -5.94 -26.60 -13.16
C THR A 272 -5.85 -25.08 -13.09
N VAL A 273 -4.65 -24.50 -13.20
CA VAL A 273 -4.44 -23.04 -13.28
C VAL A 273 -5.19 -22.44 -14.47
N GLU A 274 -4.96 -22.98 -15.68
CA GLU A 274 -5.61 -22.52 -16.92
C GLU A 274 -7.15 -22.63 -16.83
N ALA A 275 -7.66 -23.72 -16.25
CA ALA A 275 -9.08 -23.93 -16.04
C ALA A 275 -9.68 -22.92 -15.06
N ASN A 276 -8.98 -22.62 -13.96
CA ASN A 276 -9.42 -21.64 -12.97
C ASN A 276 -9.38 -20.21 -13.52
N ALA A 277 -8.34 -19.85 -14.29
CA ALA A 277 -8.26 -18.58 -15.00
C ALA A 277 -9.44 -18.40 -15.97
N ARG A 278 -9.72 -19.40 -16.81
CA ARG A 278 -10.86 -19.39 -17.74
C ARG A 278 -12.18 -19.26 -16.99
N LYS A 279 -12.34 -20.01 -15.90
CA LYS A 279 -13.54 -19.96 -15.07
C LYS A 279 -13.77 -18.55 -14.52
N PHE A 280 -12.74 -17.92 -13.97
CA PHE A 280 -12.83 -16.54 -13.50
C PHE A 280 -13.27 -15.57 -14.60
N VAL A 281 -12.61 -15.61 -15.77
CA VAL A 281 -12.96 -14.74 -16.91
C VAL A 281 -14.41 -14.95 -17.31
N CYS A 282 -14.87 -16.19 -17.38
CA CYS A 282 -16.22 -16.50 -17.80
C CYS A 282 -17.29 -16.15 -16.77
N ASP A 283 -17.08 -16.48 -15.50
CA ASP A 283 -17.98 -16.10 -14.41
C ASP A 283 -18.13 -14.57 -14.35
N THR A 284 -17.02 -13.84 -14.58
CA THR A 284 -17.03 -12.37 -14.62
C THR A 284 -17.78 -11.83 -15.83
N LEU A 285 -17.41 -12.23 -17.05
CA LEU A 285 -17.97 -11.65 -18.27
C LEU A 285 -19.42 -12.05 -18.51
N THR A 286 -19.84 -13.24 -18.09
CA THR A 286 -21.22 -13.74 -18.29
C THR A 286 -22.15 -13.47 -17.10
N GLY A 287 -21.59 -13.24 -15.89
CA GLY A 287 -22.37 -12.90 -14.70
C GLY A 287 -23.27 -11.69 -14.95
N ARG A 288 -24.48 -11.73 -14.37
CA ARG A 288 -25.51 -10.67 -14.56
C ARG A 288 -25.94 -9.97 -13.27
N LYS A 289 -25.56 -10.51 -12.11
CA LYS A 289 -25.95 -10.02 -10.78
C LYS A 289 -24.87 -10.36 -9.76
N GLY A 290 -24.77 -9.55 -8.71
CA GLY A 290 -23.82 -9.76 -7.62
C GLY A 290 -22.49 -9.05 -7.85
N LYS A 291 -21.52 -9.37 -6.99
CA LYS A 291 -20.19 -8.76 -6.98
C LYS A 291 -19.16 -9.87 -6.88
N ILE A 292 -18.05 -9.72 -7.57
CA ILE A 292 -16.87 -10.57 -7.41
C ILE A 292 -15.70 -9.72 -6.95
N TYR A 293 -14.79 -10.35 -6.23
CA TYR A 293 -13.54 -9.77 -5.80
C TYR A 293 -12.40 -10.61 -6.36
N HIS A 294 -11.36 -9.97 -6.88
CA HIS A 294 -10.16 -10.64 -7.34
C HIS A 294 -8.92 -9.84 -6.91
N PRO A 295 -7.77 -10.50 -6.70
CA PRO A 295 -6.52 -9.79 -6.46
C PRO A 295 -6.10 -8.96 -7.70
N LEU A 296 -5.46 -7.81 -7.48
CA LEU A 296 -4.72 -7.11 -8.54
C LEU A 296 -3.46 -7.87 -8.91
N GLN A 297 -2.94 -7.76 -10.13
CA GLN A 297 -1.62 -8.33 -10.44
C GLN A 297 -0.52 -7.74 -9.56
N SER A 298 -0.69 -6.55 -8.99
CA SER A 298 0.21 -6.03 -7.97
C SER A 298 0.20 -6.75 -6.63
N THR A 299 -0.68 -7.75 -6.45
CA THR A 299 -0.52 -8.69 -5.34
C THR A 299 0.65 -9.67 -5.54
N THR A 300 1.35 -9.63 -6.69
CA THR A 300 2.66 -10.27 -6.86
C THR A 300 3.81 -9.43 -6.30
N HIS A 301 3.53 -8.20 -5.83
CA HIS A 301 4.52 -7.40 -5.11
C HIS A 301 4.70 -7.93 -3.68
N PRO A 302 5.94 -7.99 -3.16
CA PRO A 302 6.20 -8.52 -1.83
C PRO A 302 5.44 -7.71 -0.78
N SER A 303 5.02 -8.39 0.27
CA SER A 303 4.42 -7.75 1.44
C SER A 303 5.32 -6.65 2.01
N LEU A 304 4.75 -5.64 2.67
CA LEU A 304 5.55 -4.53 3.22
C LEU A 304 6.67 -5.03 4.16
N ASP A 305 6.42 -6.07 4.95
CA ASP A 305 7.45 -6.73 5.77
C ASP A 305 8.56 -7.39 4.93
N GLN A 306 8.20 -8.07 3.83
CA GLN A 306 9.19 -8.63 2.91
C GLN A 306 10.01 -7.53 2.22
N ARG A 307 9.39 -6.42 1.81
CA ARG A 307 10.11 -5.27 1.20
C ARG A 307 11.08 -4.64 2.20
N MET A 308 10.62 -4.39 3.44
CA MET A 308 11.50 -3.92 4.53
C MET A 308 12.67 -4.87 4.78
N GLY A 309 12.41 -6.18 4.79
CA GLY A 309 13.44 -7.22 4.91
C GLY A 309 14.46 -7.17 3.77
N ARG A 310 14.01 -7.10 2.51
CA ARG A 310 14.89 -6.98 1.33
C ARG A 310 15.75 -5.73 1.39
N ILE A 311 15.20 -4.61 1.85
CA ILE A 311 15.96 -3.36 2.00
C ILE A 311 16.99 -3.49 3.12
N ALA A 312 16.60 -4.05 4.26
CA ALA A 312 17.53 -4.34 5.35
C ALA A 312 18.69 -5.22 4.86
N GLU A 313 18.42 -6.24 4.06
CA GLU A 313 19.42 -7.08 3.41
C GLU A 313 20.30 -6.30 2.40
N ALA A 314 19.70 -5.48 1.54
CA ALA A 314 20.42 -4.67 0.55
C ALA A 314 21.33 -3.60 1.20
N MET A 315 21.00 -3.15 2.41
CA MET A 315 21.80 -2.18 3.16
C MET A 315 22.99 -2.81 3.88
N ARG A 316 22.96 -4.11 4.21
CA ARG A 316 24.06 -4.80 4.93
C ARG A 316 25.40 -4.73 4.18
N PRO A 317 25.49 -4.99 2.86
CA PRO A 317 26.75 -4.88 2.12
C PRO A 317 27.36 -3.48 2.16
N ILE A 318 26.55 -2.42 2.17
CA ILE A 318 27.01 -1.03 2.24
C ILE A 318 27.81 -0.78 3.52
N SER A 319 27.50 -1.51 4.60
CA SER A 319 28.22 -1.40 5.87
C SER A 319 29.67 -1.87 5.82
N ALA A 320 30.03 -2.73 4.86
CA ALA A 320 31.38 -3.25 4.72
C ALA A 320 32.38 -2.18 4.21
N ASP A 321 31.89 -1.21 3.44
CA ASP A 321 32.70 -0.13 2.87
C ASP A 321 32.80 1.10 3.79
N LEU A 322 32.09 1.09 4.93
CA LEU A 322 32.11 2.21 5.88
C LEU A 322 33.32 2.12 6.82
N PRO A 323 33.92 3.27 7.18
CA PRO A 323 35.06 3.30 8.09
C PRO A 323 34.74 2.63 9.41
N ASP A 324 35.66 1.79 9.86
CA ASP A 324 35.61 1.23 11.20
C ASP A 324 36.26 2.23 12.17
N ASP A 325 35.45 2.85 13.02
CA ASP A 325 35.94 3.71 14.09
C ASP A 325 36.09 2.89 15.36
N THR A 326 37.28 2.32 15.57
CA THR A 326 37.58 1.47 16.73
C THR A 326 37.51 2.22 18.06
N SER A 327 37.37 3.55 18.07
CA SER A 327 37.15 4.35 19.27
C SER A 327 35.68 4.42 19.71
N LYS A 328 34.76 3.93 18.87
CA LYS A 328 33.32 3.89 19.15
C LYS A 328 32.82 2.47 19.36
N THR A 329 31.65 2.36 20.00
CA THR A 329 30.98 1.09 20.18
C THR A 329 30.64 0.49 18.82
N GLN A 330 31.08 -0.75 18.60
CA GLN A 330 30.68 -1.54 17.44
C GLN A 330 29.32 -2.16 17.72
N PHE A 331 28.38 -1.96 16.81
CA PHE A 331 27.08 -2.60 16.90
C PHE A 331 27.10 -3.88 16.08
N GLU A 332 26.78 -4.99 16.72
CA GLU A 332 26.52 -6.26 16.06
C GLU A 332 25.02 -6.41 15.87
N SER A 333 24.60 -6.75 14.64
CA SER A 333 23.20 -6.98 14.31
C SER A 333 22.68 -8.20 15.06
N VAL A 334 21.59 -8.03 15.79
CA VAL A 334 20.93 -9.08 16.60
C VAL A 334 19.54 -9.43 16.08
N ALA A 335 18.93 -8.55 15.29
CA ALA A 335 17.62 -8.80 14.71
C ALA A 335 17.73 -9.73 13.50
N GLN A 336 16.99 -10.84 13.54
CA GLN A 336 16.78 -11.75 12.42
C GLN A 336 15.32 -11.66 11.95
N LEU A 337 15.10 -11.81 10.65
CA LEU A 337 13.75 -11.86 10.08
C LEU A 337 13.04 -13.12 10.58
N GLN A 338 11.77 -13.00 10.97
CA GLN A 338 10.95 -14.15 11.37
C GLN A 338 10.69 -15.16 10.23
N THR A 339 11.22 -14.97 9.03
CA THR A 339 11.15 -15.94 7.93
C THR A 339 11.82 -17.29 8.23
N GLU A 340 12.42 -17.48 9.41
CA GLU A 340 12.69 -18.79 10.01
C GLU A 340 11.44 -19.45 10.67
N LEU A 341 10.22 -19.00 10.38
CA LEU A 341 9.00 -19.78 10.61
C LEU A 341 9.10 -21.11 9.83
N SER A 342 8.60 -22.19 10.46
CA SER A 342 8.71 -23.59 10.01
C SER A 342 8.70 -23.74 8.48
N PRO A 343 9.63 -24.51 7.88
CA PRO A 343 9.74 -24.70 6.42
C PRO A 343 8.42 -25.00 5.70
N ILE A 344 7.47 -25.62 6.41
CA ILE A 344 6.14 -25.99 5.91
C ILE A 344 5.28 -24.76 5.61
N PHE A 345 5.22 -23.77 6.51
CA PHE A 345 4.43 -22.55 6.26
C PHE A 345 5.04 -21.73 5.15
N SER A 346 6.37 -21.58 5.15
CA SER A 346 7.12 -20.91 4.08
C SER A 346 6.91 -21.56 2.71
N HIS A 347 6.77 -22.89 2.66
CA HIS A 347 6.41 -23.61 1.44
C HIS A 347 4.97 -23.31 1.00
N ILE A 348 3.97 -23.42 1.88
CA ILE A 348 2.56 -23.14 1.52
C ILE A 348 2.37 -21.70 1.03
N TYR A 349 2.97 -20.71 1.70
CA TYR A 349 2.89 -19.32 1.26
C TYR A 349 3.57 -19.10 -0.10
N ARG A 350 4.73 -19.74 -0.32
CA ARG A 350 5.42 -19.67 -1.62
C ARG A 350 4.58 -20.30 -2.73
N GLU A 351 4.04 -21.49 -2.51
CA GLU A 351 3.23 -22.19 -3.51
C GLU A 351 1.90 -21.45 -3.78
N MET A 352 1.32 -20.80 -2.76
CA MET A 352 0.17 -19.90 -2.93
C MET A 352 0.52 -18.72 -3.83
N ALA A 353 1.66 -18.05 -3.61
CA ALA A 353 2.09 -16.95 -4.45
C ALA A 353 2.30 -17.41 -5.91
N VAL A 354 3.02 -18.52 -6.12
CA VAL A 354 3.24 -19.11 -7.45
C VAL A 354 1.92 -19.41 -8.16
N TYR A 355 0.95 -19.98 -7.43
CA TYR A 355 -0.38 -20.25 -7.97
C TYR A 355 -1.12 -18.97 -8.40
N MET A 356 -1.14 -17.95 -7.53
CA MET A 356 -1.82 -16.68 -7.78
C MET A 356 -1.24 -15.96 -8.99
N ASP A 357 0.10 -15.93 -9.09
CA ASP A 357 0.82 -15.35 -10.22
C ASP A 357 0.45 -16.05 -11.53
N ALA A 358 0.41 -17.39 -11.51
CA ALA A 358 0.10 -18.19 -12.70
C ALA A 358 -1.36 -18.01 -13.14
N VAL A 359 -2.33 -18.00 -12.21
CA VAL A 359 -3.75 -17.74 -12.53
C VAL A 359 -3.92 -16.34 -13.10
N GLN A 360 -3.29 -15.34 -12.51
CA GLN A 360 -3.37 -13.97 -12.99
C GLN A 360 -2.75 -13.82 -14.39
N ALA A 361 -1.58 -14.42 -14.64
CA ALA A 361 -0.93 -14.41 -15.95
C ALA A 361 -1.81 -15.03 -17.05
N ASP A 362 -2.48 -16.15 -16.75
CA ASP A 362 -3.41 -16.80 -17.68
C ASP A 362 -4.67 -15.94 -17.92
N ILE A 363 -5.23 -15.31 -16.87
CA ILE A 363 -6.33 -14.35 -17.00
C ILE A 363 -5.93 -13.23 -17.94
N CYS A 364 -4.77 -12.62 -17.70
CA CYS A 364 -4.26 -11.49 -18.49
C CYS A 364 -4.01 -11.88 -19.95
N THR A 365 -3.49 -13.06 -20.19
CA THR A 365 -3.35 -13.62 -21.54
C THR A 365 -4.71 -13.76 -22.22
N MET A 366 -5.73 -14.28 -21.51
CA MET A 366 -7.07 -14.49 -22.06
C MET A 366 -7.83 -13.19 -22.36
N VAL A 367 -7.76 -12.19 -21.49
CA VAL A 367 -8.51 -10.93 -21.67
C VAL A 367 -7.86 -9.95 -22.63
N ASN A 368 -6.54 -10.06 -22.85
CA ASN A 368 -5.82 -9.25 -23.81
C ASN A 368 -5.75 -9.90 -25.21
N ALA A 369 -6.26 -11.12 -25.38
CA ALA A 369 -6.39 -11.76 -26.69
C ALA A 369 -7.41 -11.02 -27.58
N PRO A 370 -7.24 -11.00 -28.92
CA PRO A 370 -8.15 -10.32 -29.86
C PRO A 370 -9.61 -10.77 -29.74
N MET A 371 -9.81 -12.03 -29.35
CA MET A 371 -11.11 -12.58 -28.97
C MET A 371 -10.95 -13.30 -27.64
N PRO A 372 -11.50 -12.75 -26.53
CA PRO A 372 -11.54 -13.45 -25.25
C PRO A 372 -12.21 -14.83 -25.40
N PRO A 373 -11.84 -15.81 -24.57
CA PRO A 373 -12.32 -17.18 -24.71
C PRO A 373 -13.85 -17.28 -24.72
N PRO A 374 -14.43 -18.16 -25.55
CA PRO A 374 -15.86 -18.43 -25.50
C PRO A 374 -16.19 -19.08 -24.16
N CYS A 375 -17.15 -18.47 -23.46
CA CYS A 375 -17.70 -18.99 -22.22
C CYS A 375 -18.87 -19.91 -22.57
N LYS A 376 -18.65 -21.21 -22.44
CA LYS A 376 -19.66 -22.24 -22.67
C LYS A 376 -20.27 -22.66 -21.35
#